data_AF-A0A8B9MTS4-F1
#
_entry.id   AF-A0A8B9MTS4-F1
#
_cell.length_a   1.000
_cell.length_b   1.000
_cell.length_c   1.000
_cell.angle_alpha   90.00
_cell.angle_beta   90.00
_cell.angle_gamma   90.00
#
_symmetry.space_group_name_H-M   'P 1'
#
loop_
_entity.id
_entity.type
_entity.pdbx_description
1 polymer ?
#
loop_
_entity_poly.entity_id
_entity_poly.type
_entity_poly.pdbx_seq_one_letter_code
_entity_poly.pdbx_strand_id
1 'polypeptide(L)'
;MEVKTSKGHLKIHKMKKKVLRKQVRAQHTLMRHEGIECISHATQSLVIANAGLGNGMSRQQLLRIVEEYGLVETLLMPPNKPYSFVKYGTTEEAKKAFDALNGKEVTLEDFGQNIVLYINFVEKGIIFLLSYI
;
A
#
# COMPACT_ATOMS: atom_id res chain seq x y z
N MET A 1 42.43 -5.18 -0.76
CA MET A 1 41.58 -5.96 -1.69
C MET A 1 40.13 -5.78 -1.28
N GLU A 2 39.40 -4.83 -1.89
CA GLU A 2 37.97 -4.63 -1.64
C GLU A 2 37.19 -4.89 -2.94
N VAL A 3 36.66 -6.11 -3.06
CA VAL A 3 35.73 -6.48 -4.15
C VAL A 3 34.47 -7.07 -3.50
N LYS A 4 33.64 -6.22 -2.87
CA LYS A 4 32.32 -6.65 -2.34
C LYS A 4 31.14 -5.68 -2.59
N THR A 5 31.33 -4.51 -3.20
CA THR A 5 30.29 -3.47 -3.31
C THR A 5 29.40 -3.54 -4.57
N SER A 6 29.89 -4.05 -5.71
CA SER A 6 29.16 -4.00 -7.00
C SER A 6 27.95 -4.96 -7.10
N LYS A 7 28.08 -6.21 -6.63
CA LYS A 7 27.00 -7.20 -6.72
C LYS A 7 25.79 -6.86 -5.83
N GLY A 8 26.02 -6.22 -4.69
CA GLY A 8 24.96 -5.80 -3.76
C GLY A 8 24.07 -4.69 -4.35
N HIS A 9 24.68 -3.65 -4.90
CA HIS A 9 23.97 -2.54 -5.54
C HIS A 9 23.09 -3.00 -6.72
N LEU A 10 23.60 -3.90 -7.56
CA LEU A 10 22.84 -4.44 -8.69
C LEU A 10 21.63 -5.28 -8.22
N LYS A 11 21.78 -6.06 -7.14
CA LYS A 11 20.68 -6.86 -6.57
C LYS A 11 19.58 -5.95 -6.01
N ILE A 12 19.93 -4.92 -5.26
CA ILE A 12 18.98 -3.93 -4.73
C ILE A 12 18.24 -3.22 -5.87
N HIS A 13 18.96 -2.79 -6.91
CA HIS A 13 18.35 -2.13 -8.06
C HIS A 13 17.34 -3.05 -8.78
N LYS A 14 17.69 -4.33 -9.00
CA LYS A 14 16.77 -5.32 -9.59
C LYS A 14 15.51 -5.53 -8.74
N MET A 15 15.65 -5.56 -7.41
CA MET A 15 14.53 -5.69 -6.48
C MET A 15 13.62 -4.46 -6.53
N LYS A 16 14.17 -3.24 -6.46
CA LYS A 16 13.39 -1.99 -6.60
C LYS A 16 12.62 -1.95 -7.92
N LYS A 17 13.28 -2.31 -9.04
CA LYS A 17 12.62 -2.41 -10.35
C LYS A 17 11.48 -3.44 -10.38
N LYS A 18 11.63 -4.55 -9.63
CA LYS A 18 10.57 -5.57 -9.51
C LYS A 18 9.36 -5.05 -8.73
N VAL A 19 9.58 -4.35 -7.61
CA VAL A 19 8.51 -3.72 -6.82
C VAL A 19 7.77 -2.70 -7.66
N LEU A 20 8.49 -1.79 -8.33
CA LEU A 20 7.88 -0.75 -9.17
C LEU A 20 6.97 -1.32 -10.27
N ARG A 21 7.41 -2.35 -10.99
CA ARG A 21 6.58 -3.00 -12.02
C ARG A 21 5.28 -3.59 -11.45
N LYS A 22 5.34 -4.15 -10.25
CA LYS A 22 4.18 -4.76 -9.59
C LYS A 22 3.24 -3.71 -9.04
N GLN A 23 3.77 -2.61 -8.50
CA GLN A 23 3.01 -1.43 -8.11
C GLN A 23 2.26 -0.82 -9.30
N VAL A 24 2.94 -0.60 -10.44
CA VAL A 24 2.31 -0.10 -11.68
C VAL A 24 1.19 -1.04 -12.15
N ARG A 25 1.40 -2.36 -12.09
CA ARG A 25 0.32 -3.31 -12.39
C ARG A 25 -0.87 -3.16 -11.45
N ALA A 26 -0.63 -2.98 -10.15
CA ALA A 26 -1.70 -2.77 -9.17
C ALA A 26 -2.47 -1.47 -9.46
N GLN A 27 -1.78 -0.37 -9.78
CA GLN A 27 -2.39 0.88 -10.22
C GLN A 27 -3.30 0.66 -11.44
N HIS A 28 -2.81 -0.01 -12.47
CA HIS A 28 -3.62 -0.31 -13.67
C HIS A 28 -4.85 -1.15 -13.37
N THR A 29 -4.76 -2.15 -12.48
CA THR A 29 -5.91 -2.97 -12.08
C THR A 29 -6.95 -2.12 -11.34
N LEU A 30 -6.51 -1.31 -10.37
CA LEU A 30 -7.38 -0.41 -9.60
C LEU A 30 -8.11 0.58 -10.52
N MET A 31 -7.38 1.20 -11.45
CA MET A 31 -7.98 2.10 -12.44
C MET A 31 -9.01 1.39 -13.32
N ARG A 32 -8.62 0.25 -13.91
CA ARG A 32 -9.43 -0.43 -14.92
C ARG A 32 -10.71 -1.05 -14.37
N HIS A 33 -10.65 -1.61 -13.16
CA HIS A 33 -11.75 -2.40 -12.60
C HIS A 33 -12.56 -1.66 -11.54
N GLU A 34 -11.96 -0.65 -10.92
CA GLU A 34 -12.56 0.03 -9.77
C GLU A 34 -12.68 1.55 -9.99
N GLY A 35 -12.14 2.10 -11.08
CA GLY A 35 -12.16 3.53 -11.38
C GLY A 35 -11.30 4.37 -10.42
N ILE A 36 -10.38 3.75 -9.68
CA ILE A 36 -9.57 4.43 -8.65
C ILE A 36 -8.32 5.03 -9.31
N GLU A 37 -8.27 6.36 -9.40
CA GLU A 37 -7.10 7.07 -9.93
C GLU A 37 -5.98 7.20 -8.90
N CYS A 38 -4.81 6.69 -9.28
CA CYS A 38 -3.58 6.79 -8.49
C CYS A 38 -2.74 7.96 -8.98
N ILE A 39 -2.26 8.77 -8.05
CA ILE A 39 -1.46 9.96 -8.34
C ILE A 39 0.00 9.76 -7.91
N SER A 40 0.91 10.51 -8.54
CA SER A 40 2.36 10.37 -8.35
C SER A 40 2.93 11.24 -7.22
N HIS A 41 2.23 12.30 -6.84
CA HIS A 41 2.65 13.20 -5.77
C HIS A 41 2.04 12.76 -4.43
N ALA A 42 2.72 13.11 -3.33
CA ALA A 42 2.30 12.69 -2.00
C ALA A 42 1.01 13.41 -1.57
N THR A 43 0.08 12.65 -0.99
CA THR A 43 -1.14 13.13 -0.35
C THR A 43 -1.32 12.42 1.00
N GLN A 44 -2.28 12.89 1.80
CA GLN A 44 -2.67 12.24 3.06
C GLN A 44 -3.33 10.87 2.85
N SER A 45 -3.80 10.57 1.64
CA SER A 45 -4.62 9.40 1.36
C SER A 45 -3.88 8.38 0.50
N LEU A 46 -3.90 7.13 0.94
CA LEU A 46 -3.26 6.01 0.28
C LEU A 46 -4.28 4.93 -0.04
N VAL A 47 -4.10 4.26 -1.17
CA VAL A 47 -4.68 2.94 -1.43
C VAL A 47 -3.61 1.87 -1.19
N ILE A 48 -3.97 0.83 -0.46
CA ILE A 48 -3.12 -0.31 -0.12
C ILE A 48 -3.67 -1.55 -0.83
N ALA A 49 -3.08 -1.88 -1.97
CA ALA A 49 -3.42 -3.09 -2.71
C ALA A 49 -2.93 -4.34 -1.95
N ASN A 50 -3.69 -5.42 -2.12
CA ASN A 50 -3.58 -6.71 -1.44
C ASN A 50 -3.96 -6.71 0.05
N ALA A 51 -4.13 -5.55 0.69
CA ALA A 51 -4.50 -5.43 2.10
C ALA A 51 -6.01 -5.21 2.29
N GLY A 52 -6.87 -5.91 1.56
CA GLY A 52 -8.33 -5.81 1.70
C GLY A 52 -8.96 -7.04 2.32
N LEU A 53 -10.21 -6.92 2.76
CA LEU A 53 -10.99 -8.02 3.34
C LEU A 53 -11.12 -9.21 2.36
N GLY A 54 -11.23 -8.93 1.06
CA GLY A 54 -11.30 -9.96 0.01
C GLY A 54 -10.01 -10.79 -0.14
N ASN A 55 -8.90 -10.33 0.45
CA ASN A 55 -7.64 -11.06 0.51
C ASN A 55 -7.34 -11.62 1.91
N GLY A 56 -8.31 -11.59 2.83
CA GLY A 56 -8.14 -12.10 4.19
C GLY A 56 -7.37 -11.17 5.15
N MET A 57 -7.15 -9.89 4.77
CA MET A 57 -6.59 -8.90 5.69
C MET A 57 -7.67 -8.45 6.69
N SER A 58 -7.44 -8.65 7.99
CA SER A 58 -8.36 -8.15 9.02
C SER A 58 -8.18 -6.66 9.27
N ARG A 59 -9.25 -5.98 9.71
CA ARG A 59 -9.21 -4.54 10.02
C ARG A 59 -8.26 -4.23 11.17
N GLN A 60 -8.28 -5.06 12.20
CA GLN A 60 -7.43 -4.90 13.38
C GLN A 60 -5.95 -5.08 13.01
N GLN A 61 -5.62 -6.07 12.17
CA GLN A 61 -4.25 -6.28 11.72
C GLN A 61 -3.78 -5.09 10.88
N LEU A 62 -4.55 -4.68 9.88
CA LEU A 62 -4.16 -3.57 9.02
C LEU A 62 -4.01 -2.27 9.80
N LEU A 63 -4.95 -1.98 10.71
CA LEU A 63 -4.92 -0.78 11.56
C LEU A 63 -3.62 -0.71 12.38
N ARG A 64 -3.25 -1.79 13.07
CA ARG A 64 -1.99 -1.84 13.83
C ARG A 64 -0.78 -1.53 12.95
N ILE A 65 -0.73 -2.10 11.74
CA ILE A 65 0.37 -1.86 10.80
C ILE A 65 0.43 -0.40 10.38
N VAL A 66 -0.71 0.22 10.04
CA VAL A 66 -0.73 1.59 9.51
C VAL A 66 -0.51 2.65 10.59
N GLU A 67 -0.91 2.39 11.84
CA GLU A 67 -0.72 3.29 12.98
C GLU A 67 0.76 3.45 13.41
N GLU A 68 1.64 2.53 13.03
CA GLU A 68 3.11 2.67 13.26
C GLU A 68 3.72 3.89 12.54
N TYR A 69 3.02 4.42 11.53
CA TYR A 69 3.55 5.46 10.64
C TYR A 69 2.96 6.84 10.89
N GLY A 70 1.88 6.96 11.66
CA GLY A 70 1.25 8.25 11.98
C GLY A 70 -0.20 8.11 12.42
N LEU A 71 -0.83 9.25 12.70
CA LEU A 71 -2.24 9.30 13.07
C LEU A 71 -3.13 8.88 11.91
N VAL A 72 -3.83 7.76 12.06
CA VAL A 72 -4.83 7.30 11.09
C VAL A 72 -6.17 7.99 11.35
N GLU A 73 -6.54 8.94 10.49
CA GLU A 73 -7.84 9.60 10.56
C GLU A 73 -8.97 8.70 10.04
N THR A 74 -8.67 7.87 9.04
CA THR A 74 -9.68 7.00 8.42
C THR A 74 -9.03 5.75 7.87
N LEU A 75 -9.62 4.59 8.18
CA LEU A 75 -9.31 3.31 7.55
C LEU A 75 -10.60 2.75 6.93
N LEU A 76 -10.66 2.77 5.61
CA LEU A 76 -11.77 2.24 4.81
C LEU A 76 -11.36 0.92 4.19
N MET A 77 -12.14 -0.14 4.43
CA MET A 77 -11.91 -1.47 3.88
C MET A 77 -13.19 -1.95 3.20
N PRO A 78 -13.35 -1.73 1.89
CA PRO A 78 -14.56 -2.14 1.19
C PRO A 78 -14.76 -3.67 1.28
N PRO A 79 -16.01 -4.14 1.48
CA PRO A 79 -16.28 -5.56 1.64
C PRO A 79 -15.91 -6.33 0.37
N ASN A 80 -15.33 -7.53 0.54
CA ASN A 80 -14.91 -8.42 -0.55
C ASN A 80 -13.89 -7.82 -1.54
N LYS A 81 -13.31 -6.65 -1.26
CA LYS A 81 -12.28 -6.05 -2.12
C LYS A 81 -10.87 -6.43 -1.67
N PRO A 82 -9.93 -6.63 -2.61
CA PRO A 82 -8.55 -6.97 -2.31
C PRO A 82 -7.67 -5.74 -2.03
N TYR A 83 -8.27 -4.61 -1.65
CA TYR A 83 -7.58 -3.35 -1.35
C TYR A 83 -8.29 -2.62 -0.23
N SER A 84 -7.58 -1.67 0.39
CA SER A 84 -8.09 -0.78 1.43
C SER A 84 -7.56 0.63 1.23
N PHE A 85 -8.16 1.60 1.93
CA PHE A 85 -7.68 2.97 1.96
C PHE A 85 -7.36 3.43 3.36
N VAL A 86 -6.31 4.23 3.48
CA VAL A 86 -5.96 4.90 4.72
C VAL A 86 -5.80 6.40 4.46
N LYS A 87 -6.30 7.21 5.38
CA LYS A 87 -6.05 8.65 5.45
C LYS A 87 -5.28 8.96 6.73
N TYR A 88 -4.14 9.62 6.58
CA TYR A 88 -3.33 10.11 7.70
C TYR A 88 -3.64 11.57 8.03
N GLY A 89 -3.27 11.99 9.23
CA GLY A 89 -3.36 13.38 9.67
C GLY A 89 -2.51 14.33 8.83
N THR A 90 -1.36 13.86 8.33
CA THR A 90 -0.43 14.66 7.51
C THR A 90 0.06 13.92 6.28
N THR A 91 0.52 14.68 5.27
CA THR A 91 1.09 14.11 4.04
C THR A 91 2.43 13.43 4.33
N GLU A 92 3.18 13.91 5.33
CA GLU A 92 4.47 13.38 5.76
C GLU A 92 4.31 11.97 6.37
N GLU A 93 3.29 11.75 7.20
CA GLU A 93 2.95 10.43 7.75
C GLU A 93 2.55 9.45 6.65
N ALA A 94 1.70 9.89 5.71
CA ALA A 94 1.32 9.06 4.57
C ALA A 94 2.54 8.70 3.70
N LYS A 95 3.45 9.65 3.46
CA LYS A 95 4.70 9.39 2.76
C LYS A 95 5.59 8.39 3.51
N LYS A 96 5.71 8.52 4.84
CA LYS A 96 6.45 7.58 5.68
C LYS A 96 5.87 6.16 5.56
N ALA A 97 4.55 6.03 5.59
CA ALA A 97 3.88 4.74 5.39
C ALA A 97 4.13 4.18 3.98
N PHE A 98 4.01 5.00 2.94
CA PHE A 98 4.31 4.62 1.55
C PHE A 98 5.73 4.08 1.39
N ASP A 99 6.73 4.82 1.89
CA ASP A 99 8.15 4.46 1.76
C ASP A 99 8.49 3.16 2.49
N ALA A 100 7.83 2.88 3.62
CA ALA A 100 8.09 1.72 4.45
C ALA A 100 7.32 0.46 4.04
N LEU A 101 6.08 0.60 3.58
CA LEU A 101 5.17 -0.52 3.34
C LEU A 101 5.09 -0.92 1.86
N ASN A 102 5.41 -0.05 0.90
CA ASN A 102 5.33 -0.40 -0.51
C ASN A 102 6.34 -1.49 -0.88
N GLY A 103 5.84 -2.65 -1.31
CA GLY A 103 6.64 -3.85 -1.58
C GLY A 103 7.00 -4.67 -0.35
N LYS A 104 6.49 -4.32 0.86
CA LYS A 104 6.70 -5.08 2.09
C LYS A 104 5.84 -6.35 2.08
N GLU A 105 6.41 -7.45 2.57
CA GLU A 105 5.71 -8.72 2.79
C GLU A 105 5.12 -8.75 4.20
N VAL A 106 3.87 -9.21 4.31
CA VAL A 106 3.12 -9.31 5.56
C VAL A 106 2.44 -10.67 5.61
N THR A 107 2.53 -11.33 6.76
CA THR A 107 1.83 -12.60 7.03
C THR A 107 0.44 -12.32 7.58
N LEU A 108 -0.61 -12.85 6.95
CA LEU A 108 -1.98 -12.75 7.42
C LEU A 108 -2.14 -13.57 8.70
N GLU A 109 -2.68 -12.96 9.76
CA GLU A 109 -2.80 -13.61 11.07
C GLU A 109 -3.75 -14.81 11.04
N ASP A 110 -4.86 -14.71 10.30
CA ASP A 110 -5.91 -15.74 10.28
C ASP A 110 -5.56 -16.95 9.40
N PHE A 111 -4.68 -16.78 8.40
CA PHE A 111 -4.40 -17.80 7.38
C PHE A 111 -2.92 -18.22 7.29
N GLY A 112 -2.01 -17.50 7.97
CA GLY A 112 -0.56 -17.73 7.88
C GLY A 112 0.03 -17.48 6.48
N GLN A 113 -0.74 -16.95 5.55
CA GLN A 113 -0.32 -16.69 4.18
C GLN A 113 0.43 -15.36 4.08
N ASN A 114 1.53 -15.36 3.33
CA ASN A 114 2.26 -14.13 3.03
C ASN A 114 1.68 -13.40 1.81
N ILE A 115 1.48 -12.09 1.97
CA ILE A 115 1.08 -11.17 0.91
C ILE A 115 2.09 -10.03 0.78
N VAL A 116 2.19 -9.44 -0.40
CA VAL A 116 3.03 -8.25 -0.62
C VAL A 116 2.14 -7.04 -0.83
N LEU A 117 2.37 -5.99 -0.07
CA LEU A 117 1.60 -4.75 -0.15
C LEU A 117 2.11 -3.89 -1.31
N TYR A 118 1.21 -3.23 -2.04
CA TYR A 118 1.58 -2.16 -2.97
C TYR A 118 0.76 -0.92 -2.65
N ILE A 119 1.44 0.20 -2.46
CA ILE A 119 0.81 1.43 -2.00
C ILE A 119 0.85 2.46 -3.10
N ASN A 120 -0.22 3.24 -3.25
CA ASN A 120 -0.24 4.39 -4.14
C ASN A 120 -0.95 5.57 -3.46
N PHE A 121 -0.53 6.79 -3.80
CA PHE A 121 -1.27 7.99 -3.40
C PHE A 121 -2.56 8.10 -4.21
N VAL A 122 -3.58 8.67 -3.61
CA VAL A 122 -4.88 8.93 -4.23
C VAL A 122 -5.38 10.33 -3.87
N GLU A 123 -6.27 10.87 -4.71
CA GLU A 123 -6.80 12.23 -4.56
C GLU A 123 -7.62 12.39 -3.27
N LYS A 124 -7.61 13.61 -2.73
CA LYS A 124 -8.42 13.96 -1.58
C LYS A 124 -9.90 13.80 -1.93
N GLY A 125 -10.63 13.00 -1.15
CA GLY A 125 -12.07 12.79 -1.34
C GLY A 125 -12.44 11.41 -1.85
N ILE A 126 -11.51 10.63 -2.41
CA ILE A 126 -11.84 9.27 -2.89
C ILE A 126 -12.33 8.37 -1.76
N ILE A 127 -11.76 8.50 -0.55
CA ILE A 127 -12.18 7.75 0.63
C ILE A 127 -13.60 8.15 1.05
N PHE A 128 -13.95 9.43 0.95
CA PHE A 128 -15.31 9.89 1.22
C PHE A 128 -16.28 9.32 0.18
N LEU A 129 -15.97 9.40 -1.11
CA LEU A 129 -16.84 8.86 -2.18
C LEU A 129 -17.09 7.35 -2.01
N LEU A 130 -16.04 6.60 -1.65
CA LEU A 130 -16.12 5.15 -1.47
C LEU A 130 -16.73 4.73 -0.14
N SER A 131 -16.90 5.64 0.82
CA SER A 131 -17.62 5.33 2.08
C SER A 131 -19.15 5.21 1.91
N TYR A 132 -19.69 5.60 0.75
CA TYR A 132 -21.12 5.53 0.43
C TYR A 132 -21.48 4.38 -0.53
N ILE A 133 -20.54 3.48 -0.83
CA ILE A 133 -20.70 2.32 -1.72
C ILE A 133 -20.44 1.05 -0.92
#